data_AF-A0A9X5XRE0-F1
#
_entry.id   AF-A0A9X5XRE0-F1
#
_cell.length_a   1.000
_cell.length_b   1.000
_cell.length_c   1.000
_cell.angle_alpha   90.00
_cell.angle_beta   90.00
_cell.angle_gamma   90.00
#
_symmetry.space_group_name_H-M   'P 1'
#
loop_
_entity.id
_entity.type
_entity.pdbx_description
1 polymer ?
#
loop_
_entity_poly.entity_id
_entity_poly.type
_entity_poly.pdbx_seq_one_letter_code
_entity_poly.pdbx_strand_id
1 'polypeptide(L)'
;ASTEAHEPPYPERYEVPEASARLINAARAGEGRILAVGTTAVRAVESAVDAGGGVRARKGWTDLVVTPERGVRVVDGLLTGLHEPEASHLLMLEAIAGRAAIEHSYGEALSGLYLWHEFGDVHLILPEGPHTESCSSNCR
;
A
#
# COMPACT_ATOMS: atom_id res chain seq x y z
N ALA A 1 9.82 -6.31 12.55
CA ALA A 1 9.81 -7.76 12.83
C ALA A 1 8.53 -8.34 12.24
N SER A 2 8.64 -9.01 11.09
CA SER A 2 7.52 -9.76 10.51
C SER A 2 7.19 -10.89 11.47
N THR A 3 5.94 -10.99 11.89
CA THR A 3 5.45 -12.22 12.51
C THR A 3 5.45 -13.34 11.48
N GLU A 4 5.65 -14.56 11.97
CA GLU A 4 5.62 -15.81 11.23
C GLU A 4 4.48 -15.86 10.20
N ALA A 5 4.69 -16.67 9.16
CA ALA A 5 3.70 -16.91 8.13
C ALA A 5 2.31 -17.16 8.76
N HIS A 6 1.29 -16.44 8.29
CA HIS A 6 -0.12 -16.54 8.70
C HIS A 6 -0.56 -15.87 10.02
N GLU A 7 0.29 -15.14 10.75
CA GLU A 7 -0.17 -14.34 11.88
C GLU A 7 -0.59 -12.91 11.44
N PRO A 8 -1.78 -12.41 11.87
CA PRO A 8 -2.16 -11.03 11.58
C PRO A 8 -1.14 -10.06 12.20
N PRO A 9 -0.85 -8.93 11.53
CA PRO A 9 0.10 -7.97 12.05
C PRO A 9 -0.36 -7.47 13.42
N TYR A 10 0.59 -7.35 14.36
CA TYR A 10 0.30 -6.84 15.69
C TYR A 10 -0.38 -5.45 15.62
N PRO A 11 -1.19 -5.11 16.64
CA PRO A 11 -1.73 -3.78 16.75
C PRO A 11 -0.60 -2.74 16.75
N GLU A 12 -0.71 -1.76 15.86
CA GLU A 12 0.26 -0.67 15.75
C GLU A 12 -0.34 0.63 16.25
N ARG A 13 0.44 1.40 17.02
CA ARG A 13 0.05 2.75 17.41
C ARG A 13 0.27 3.67 16.22
N TYR A 14 -0.77 4.41 15.82
CA TYR A 14 -0.71 5.33 14.70
C TYR A 14 -1.31 6.69 15.04
N GLU A 15 -0.95 7.68 14.23
CA GLU A 15 -1.55 9.00 14.20
C GLU A 15 -1.59 9.49 12.76
N VAL A 16 -2.78 9.87 12.29
CA VAL A 16 -3.01 10.65 11.08
C VAL A 16 -3.39 12.06 11.53
N PRO A 17 -2.46 13.03 11.45
CA PRO A 17 -2.73 14.42 11.81
C PRO A 17 -3.79 15.06 10.91
N GLU A 18 -4.40 16.14 11.38
CA GLU A 18 -5.39 16.89 10.62
C GLU A 18 -4.83 17.42 9.28
N ALA A 19 -3.58 17.88 9.28
CA ALA A 19 -2.90 18.32 8.06
C ALA A 19 -2.83 17.20 7.01
N SER A 20 -2.43 15.99 7.40
CA SER A 20 -2.35 14.84 6.50
C SER A 20 -3.72 14.43 5.98
N ALA A 21 -4.74 14.35 6.85
CA ALA A 21 -6.10 14.03 6.44
C ALA A 21 -6.66 15.04 5.42
N ARG A 22 -6.44 16.34 5.65
CA ARG A 22 -6.83 17.41 4.73
C ARG A 22 -6.13 17.28 3.37
N LEU A 23 -4.82 17.05 3.36
CA LEU A 23 -4.04 16.89 2.13
C LEU A 23 -4.50 15.67 1.32
N ILE A 24 -4.73 14.53 1.98
CA ILE A 24 -5.22 13.32 1.31
C ILE A 24 -6.59 13.57 0.69
N ASN A 25 -7.53 14.15 1.44
CA ASN A 25 -8.87 14.44 0.92
C ASN A 25 -8.83 15.45 -0.22
N ALA A 26 -7.99 16.49 -0.14
CA ALA A 26 -7.83 17.48 -1.19
C ALA A 26 -7.24 16.86 -2.47
N ALA A 27 -6.20 16.01 -2.34
CA ALA A 27 -5.63 15.29 -3.46
C ALA A 27 -6.67 14.40 -4.16
N ARG A 28 -7.46 13.64 -3.40
CA ARG A 28 -8.54 12.80 -3.97
C ARG A 28 -9.65 13.62 -4.61
N ALA A 29 -10.03 14.75 -4.02
CA ALA A 29 -11.00 15.67 -4.62
C ALA A 29 -10.51 16.27 -5.95
N GLY A 30 -9.20 16.39 -6.12
CA GLY A 30 -8.54 16.77 -7.38
C GLY A 30 -8.17 15.59 -8.27
N GLU A 31 -8.75 14.40 -8.06
CA GLU A 31 -8.49 13.17 -8.84
C GLU A 31 -7.02 12.71 -8.79
N GLY A 32 -6.26 13.19 -7.81
CA GLY A 32 -4.89 12.77 -7.54
C GLY A 32 -4.82 11.40 -6.87
N ARG A 33 -3.70 10.72 -7.07
CA ARG A 33 -3.41 9.41 -6.45
C ARG A 33 -2.75 9.54 -5.08
N ILE A 34 -3.12 8.65 -4.17
CA ILE A 34 -2.53 8.53 -2.84
C ILE A 34 -1.58 7.33 -2.82
N LEU A 35 -0.28 7.63 -2.83
CA LEU A 35 0.77 6.61 -2.71
C LEU A 35 1.25 6.56 -1.26
N ALA A 36 1.03 5.42 -0.60
CA ALA A 36 1.57 5.16 0.72
C ALA A 36 3.04 4.72 0.61
N VAL A 37 3.87 5.17 1.55
CA VAL A 37 5.27 4.71 1.67
C VAL A 37 5.36 3.86 2.93
N GLY A 38 5.46 2.55 2.73
CA GLY A 38 5.44 1.53 3.79
C GLY A 38 4.05 1.01 4.14
N THR A 39 4.00 -0.27 4.53
CA THR A 39 2.76 -1.00 4.86
C THR A 39 2.08 -0.46 6.12
N THR A 40 2.85 0.00 7.11
CA THR A 40 2.32 0.71 8.30
C THR A 40 1.56 1.99 7.91
N ALA A 41 2.05 2.75 6.91
CA ALA A 41 1.36 3.96 6.45
C ALA A 41 0.00 3.62 5.79
N VAL A 42 -0.07 2.52 5.03
CA VAL A 42 -1.34 1.99 4.50
C VAL A 42 -2.32 1.72 5.63
N ARG A 43 -1.90 0.95 6.65
CA ARG A 43 -2.76 0.62 7.80
C ARG A 43 -3.26 1.86 8.52
N ALA A 44 -2.37 2.83 8.78
CA ALA A 44 -2.72 4.07 9.47
C ALA A 44 -3.77 4.89 8.70
N VAL A 45 -3.55 5.10 7.39
CA VAL A 45 -4.47 5.87 6.53
C VAL A 45 -5.81 5.15 6.40
N GLU A 46 -5.82 3.85 6.08
CA GLU A 46 -7.04 3.06 5.89
C GLU A 46 -7.87 2.93 7.17
N SER A 47 -7.22 2.97 8.35
CA SER A 47 -7.90 2.98 9.66
C SER A 47 -8.53 4.34 10.00
N ALA A 48 -8.07 5.41 9.35
CA ALA A 48 -8.59 6.76 9.51
C ALA A 48 -9.73 7.10 8.55
N VAL A 49 -10.09 6.18 7.64
CA VAL A 49 -11.17 6.37 6.66
C VAL A 49 -12.53 6.17 7.32
N ASP A 50 -13.41 7.17 7.18
CA ASP A 50 -14.77 7.14 7.71
C ASP A 50 -15.75 6.34 6.82
N ALA A 51 -17.03 6.29 7.22
CA ALA A 51 -18.06 5.58 6.47
C ALA A 51 -18.36 6.21 5.09
N GLY A 52 -18.05 7.49 4.91
CA GLY A 52 -18.22 8.22 3.65
C GLY A 52 -17.01 8.10 2.71
N GLY A 53 -15.96 7.38 3.11
CA GLY A 53 -14.75 7.21 2.30
C GLY A 53 -13.75 8.36 2.41
N GLY A 54 -13.94 9.31 3.33
CA GLY A 54 -12.99 10.40 3.61
C GLY A 54 -12.04 10.06 4.75
N VAL A 55 -10.83 10.61 4.72
CA VAL A 55 -9.84 10.46 5.81
C VAL A 55 -10.10 11.50 6.89
N ARG A 56 -10.11 11.09 8.17
CA ARG A 56 -10.21 12.01 9.32
C ARG A 56 -8.94 12.00 10.15
N ALA A 57 -8.66 13.12 10.82
CA ALA A 57 -7.63 13.15 11.85
C ALA A 57 -7.97 12.11 12.93
N ARG A 58 -7.04 11.20 13.21
CA ARG A 58 -7.27 10.09 14.15
C ARG A 58 -5.94 9.60 14.71
N LYS A 59 -5.95 9.23 15.99
CA LYS A 59 -4.84 8.55 16.66
C LYS A 59 -5.38 7.39 17.47
N GLY A 60 -4.56 6.37 17.66
CA GLY A 60 -4.94 5.20 18.46
C GLY A 60 -4.12 3.98 18.08
N TRP A 61 -4.74 2.82 18.24
CA TRP A 61 -4.20 1.54 17.80
C TRP A 61 -4.98 1.08 16.58
N THR A 62 -4.29 0.47 15.62
CA THR A 62 -4.90 -0.22 14.49
C THR A 62 -4.52 -1.68 14.54
N ASP A 63 -5.53 -2.55 14.55
CA ASP A 63 -5.48 -3.99 14.30
C ASP A 63 -5.87 -4.32 12.86
N LEU A 64 -5.93 -3.31 11.99
CA LEU A 64 -6.42 -3.45 10.63
C LEU A 64 -5.54 -4.41 9.83
N VAL A 65 -6.17 -5.44 9.27
CA VAL A 65 -5.58 -6.35 8.30
C VAL A 65 -6.17 -6.03 6.92
N VAL A 66 -5.29 -5.79 5.95
CA VAL A 66 -5.69 -5.55 4.55
C VAL A 66 -5.58 -6.88 3.81
N THR A 67 -6.69 -7.33 3.24
CA THR A 67 -6.76 -8.56 2.42
C THR A 67 -7.42 -8.25 1.07
N PRO A 68 -7.28 -9.11 0.06
CA PRO A 68 -7.92 -8.91 -1.24
C PRO A 68 -9.45 -8.76 -1.15
N GLU A 69 -10.12 -9.44 -0.21
CA GLU A 69 -11.57 -9.37 -0.03
C GLU A 69 -12.03 -8.03 0.58
N ARG A 70 -11.20 -7.47 1.47
CA ARG A 70 -11.47 -6.17 2.09
C ARG A 70 -11.08 -5.00 1.19
N GLY A 71 -9.94 -5.12 0.51
CA GLY A 71 -9.34 -4.06 -0.30
C GLY A 71 -8.81 -2.87 0.51
N VAL A 72 -8.48 -1.81 -0.24
CA VAL A 72 -8.14 -0.47 0.23
C VAL A 72 -9.18 0.52 -0.28
N ARG A 73 -9.43 1.62 0.45
CA ARG A 73 -10.47 2.62 0.10
C ARG A 73 -9.91 3.96 -0.34
N VAL A 74 -8.71 4.30 0.12
CA VAL A 74 -8.08 5.61 -0.08
C VAL A 74 -6.71 5.48 -0.73
N VAL A 75 -5.94 4.46 -0.37
CA VAL A 75 -4.62 4.23 -0.95
C VAL A 75 -4.75 3.69 -2.37
N ASP A 76 -4.09 4.33 -3.32
CA ASP A 76 -4.06 3.92 -4.72
C ASP A 76 -2.77 3.15 -5.06
N GLY A 77 -1.74 3.19 -4.20
CA GLY A 77 -0.51 2.46 -4.45
C GLY A 77 0.43 2.46 -3.26
N LEU A 78 1.46 1.62 -3.33
CA LEU A 78 2.36 1.36 -2.23
C LEU A 78 3.81 1.35 -2.74
N LEU A 79 4.66 2.13 -2.09
CA LEU A 79 6.11 1.99 -2.17
C LEU A 79 6.59 1.26 -0.92
N THR A 80 7.23 0.10 -1.09
CA THR A 80 7.64 -0.76 0.02
C THR A 80 8.88 -1.58 -0.34
N GLY A 81 9.50 -2.27 0.61
CA GLY A 81 10.57 -3.23 0.32
C GLY A 81 10.02 -4.56 -0.25
N LEU A 82 10.91 -5.46 -0.66
CA LEU A 82 10.53 -6.84 -1.00
C LEU A 82 10.43 -7.70 0.27
N HIS A 83 9.32 -8.43 0.42
CA HIS A 83 9.02 -9.26 1.59
C HIS A 83 8.92 -10.72 1.16
N GLU A 84 9.38 -11.64 2.01
CA GLU A 84 9.34 -13.07 1.70
C GLU A 84 7.92 -13.57 1.34
N PRO A 85 7.79 -14.56 0.44
CA PRO A 85 6.51 -15.00 -0.13
C PRO A 85 5.49 -15.61 0.86
N GLU A 86 5.82 -15.70 2.14
CA GLU A 86 4.98 -16.30 3.18
C GLU A 86 4.49 -15.26 4.21
N ALA A 87 4.91 -14.01 4.06
CA ALA A 87 4.52 -12.94 4.97
C ALA A 87 3.08 -12.47 4.73
N SER A 88 2.34 -12.20 5.82
CA SER A 88 1.00 -11.60 5.80
C SER A 88 0.91 -10.28 5.02
N HIS A 89 2.05 -9.64 4.75
CA HIS A 89 2.17 -8.48 3.89
C HIS A 89 1.69 -8.75 2.45
N LEU A 90 1.89 -9.94 1.89
CA LEU A 90 1.49 -10.23 0.51
C LEU A 90 0.00 -9.96 0.27
N LEU A 91 -0.87 -10.29 1.23
CA LEU A 91 -2.30 -10.04 1.11
C LEU A 91 -2.64 -8.55 0.91
N MET A 92 -1.86 -7.65 1.51
CA MET A 92 -2.00 -6.21 1.31
C MET A 92 -1.52 -5.79 -0.08
N LEU A 93 -0.41 -6.37 -0.56
CA LEU A 93 0.12 -6.08 -1.90
C LEU A 93 -0.89 -6.55 -2.97
N GLU A 94 -1.44 -7.75 -2.82
CA GLU A 94 -2.48 -8.30 -3.68
C GLU A 94 -3.78 -7.48 -3.62
N ALA A 95 -4.16 -6.97 -2.45
CA ALA A 95 -5.31 -6.08 -2.32
C ALA A 95 -5.17 -4.76 -3.08
N ILE A 96 -3.94 -4.34 -3.40
CA ILE A 96 -3.64 -3.09 -4.11
C ILE A 96 -3.49 -3.33 -5.62
N ALA A 97 -2.70 -4.33 -6.02
CA ALA A 97 -2.33 -4.55 -7.43
C ALA A 97 -2.92 -5.81 -8.05
N GLY A 98 -3.56 -6.67 -7.28
CA GLY A 98 -4.03 -7.98 -7.73
C GLY A 98 -2.91 -9.02 -7.72
N ARG A 99 -3.31 -10.29 -7.55
CA ARG A 99 -2.39 -11.41 -7.38
C ARG A 99 -1.49 -11.66 -8.60
N ALA A 100 -2.03 -11.54 -9.81
CA ALA A 100 -1.26 -11.77 -11.04
C ALA A 100 -0.08 -10.80 -11.19
N ALA A 101 -0.30 -9.51 -10.90
CA ALA A 101 0.74 -8.49 -10.94
C ALA A 101 1.84 -8.76 -9.89
N ILE A 102 1.46 -9.16 -8.67
CA ILE A 102 2.42 -9.47 -7.59
C ILE A 102 3.21 -10.74 -7.90
N GLU A 103 2.56 -11.81 -8.38
CA GLU A 103 3.23 -13.04 -8.79
C GLU A 103 4.26 -12.75 -9.91
N HIS A 104 3.89 -11.94 -10.91
CA HIS A 104 4.80 -11.54 -11.98
C HIS A 104 5.98 -10.70 -11.46
N SER A 105 5.72 -9.69 -10.64
CA SER A 105 6.78 -8.80 -10.13
C SER A 105 7.79 -9.55 -9.25
N TYR A 106 7.33 -10.51 -8.45
CA TYR A 106 8.19 -11.36 -7.64
C TYR A 106 9.02 -12.32 -8.49
N GLY A 107 8.45 -12.87 -9.57
CA GLY A 107 9.19 -13.65 -10.56
C GLY A 107 10.36 -12.85 -11.16
N GLU A 108 10.09 -11.62 -11.60
CA GLU A 108 11.12 -10.72 -12.13
C GLU A 108 12.17 -10.35 -11.08
N ALA A 109 11.76 -10.06 -9.84
CA ALA A 109 12.70 -9.76 -8.75
C ALA A 109 13.66 -10.92 -8.48
N LEU A 110 13.17 -12.16 -8.50
CA LEU A 110 13.99 -13.37 -8.33
C LEU A 110 14.93 -13.59 -9.52
N SER A 111 14.42 -13.49 -10.75
CA SER A 111 15.23 -13.63 -11.96
C SER A 111 16.30 -12.53 -12.08
N GLY A 112 15.98 -11.31 -11.64
CA GLY A 112 16.86 -10.15 -11.64
C GLY A 112 17.81 -10.07 -10.44
N LEU A 113 17.77 -11.02 -9.50
CA LEU A 113 18.58 -11.03 -8.27
C LEU A 113 18.45 -9.75 -7.44
N TYR A 114 17.23 -9.24 -7.33
CA TYR A 114 16.92 -8.07 -6.48
C TYR A 114 17.26 -8.38 -5.02
N LEU A 115 17.65 -7.33 -4.29
CA LEU A 115 17.98 -7.39 -2.89
C LEU A 115 16.71 -7.30 -2.02
N TRP A 116 16.63 -8.10 -0.97
CA TRP A 116 15.46 -8.24 -0.11
C TRP A 116 15.68 -7.60 1.27
N HIS A 117 14.64 -7.57 2.09
CA HIS A 117 14.64 -7.08 3.47
C HIS A 117 14.91 -5.56 3.61
N GLU A 118 15.20 -5.11 4.84
CA GLU A 118 15.19 -3.70 5.29
C GLU A 118 16.14 -2.78 4.49
N PHE A 119 17.19 -3.33 3.89
CA PHE A 119 18.21 -2.60 3.13
C PHE A 119 18.30 -3.05 1.67
N GLY A 120 17.29 -3.79 1.20
CA GLY A 120 17.20 -4.25 -0.17
C GLY A 120 16.66 -3.19 -1.14
N ASP A 121 16.17 -3.67 -2.26
CA ASP A 121 15.54 -2.85 -3.29
C ASP A 121 14.12 -2.40 -2.89
N VAL A 122 13.61 -1.43 -3.65
CA VAL A 122 12.27 -0.87 -3.48
C VAL A 122 11.31 -1.38 -4.55
N HIS A 123 10.09 -1.66 -4.13
CA HIS A 123 8.98 -2.13 -4.95
C HIS A 123 7.87 -1.07 -4.95
N LEU A 124 7.64 -0.47 -6.11
CA LEU A 124 6.48 0.40 -6.35
C LEU A 124 5.34 -0.44 -6.94
N ILE A 125 4.23 -0.46 -6.22
CA ILE A 125 3.03 -1.23 -6.52
C ILE A 125 1.91 -0.26 -6.83
N LEU A 126 1.31 -0.42 -8.00
CA LEU A 126 0.20 0.37 -8.50
C LEU A 126 -0.95 -0.56 -8.88
N PRO A 127 -2.21 -0.09 -8.92
CA PRO A 127 -3.34 -0.90 -9.32
C PRO A 127 -3.17 -1.28 -10.79
N GLU A 128 -3.74 -2.41 -11.18
CA GLU A 128 -3.89 -2.73 -12.59
C GLU A 128 -4.68 -1.61 -13.29
N GLY A 129 -3.99 -0.87 -14.14
CA GLY A 129 -4.56 0.11 -15.04
C GLY A 129 -4.18 -0.23 -16.47
N PRO A 130 -4.81 0.38 -17.50
CA PRO A 130 -4.37 0.20 -18.86
C PRO A 130 -2.89 0.61 -18.97
N HIS A 131 -2.03 -0.35 -19.26
CA HIS A 131 -0.65 -0.07 -19.66
C HIS A 131 -0.69 0.78 -20.91
N THR A 132 -0.37 2.07 -20.77
CA THR A 132 -0.14 2.94 -21.91
C THR A 132 1.34 2.87 -22.22
N GLU A 133 1.69 2.34 -23.39
CA GLU A 133 3.10 2.24 -23.84
C GLU A 133 3.76 3.64 -23.98
N SER A 134 2.98 4.71 -23.95
CA SER A 134 3.45 6.08 -23.99
C SER A 134 2.98 6.90 -22.79
N CYS A 135 3.94 7.37 -21.99
CA CYS A 135 3.71 8.33 -20.93
C CYS A 135 3.52 9.73 -21.54
N SER A 136 2.28 10.10 -21.85
CA SER A 136 1.94 11.41 -22.45
C SER A 136 1.86 12.56 -21.44
N SER A 137 1.93 12.25 -20.13
CA SER A 137 1.73 13.22 -19.04
C SER A 137 2.91 14.17 -18.80
N ASN A 138 4.11 13.83 -19.27
CA ASN A 138 5.30 14.71 -19.19
C ASN A 138 5.56 15.53 -20.47
N CYS A 139 4.64 15.50 -21.45
CA CYS A 139 4.80 16.18 -22.73
C CYS A 139 4.15 17.59 -22.79
N ARG A 140 4.00 18.28 -21.65
CA ARG A 140 3.51 19.67 -21.61
C ARG A 140 4.48 20.60 -20.92
#